data_AF-A0A953INE2-F1
#
_entry.id   AF-A0A953INE2-F1
#
_cell.length_a   1.000
_cell.length_b   1.000
_cell.length_c   1.000
_cell.angle_alpha   90.00
_cell.angle_beta   90.00
_cell.angle_gamma   90.00
#
_symmetry.space_group_name_H-M   'P 1'
#
loop_
_entity.id
_entity.type
_entity.pdbx_description
1 polymer ?
#
loop_
_entity_poly.entity_id
_entity_poly.type
_entity_poly.pdbx_seq_one_letter_code
_entity_poly.pdbx_strand_id
1 'polypeptide(L)' 'PRSVPLDTAVGTQESAEFHRQAGLIRAAWPHCAGSHLALEGHNHFTIVEALGDPASPLHRHALRMMRLA' A
#
# COMPACT_ATOMS: atom_id res chain seq x y z
N PRO A 1 -4.57 -7.21 -22.99
CA PRO A 1 -3.82 -6.07 -22.44
C PRO A 1 -3.09 -6.48 -21.15
N ARG A 2 -1.77 -6.22 -21.06
CA ARG A 2 -1.00 -6.52 -19.85
C ARG A 2 -1.21 -5.36 -18.87
N SER A 3 -1.98 -5.55 -17.81
CA SER A 3 -2.13 -4.56 -16.74
C SER A 3 -0.96 -4.64 -15.76
N VAL A 4 -0.49 -3.48 -15.28
CA VAL A 4 0.49 -3.39 -14.19
C VAL A 4 -0.31 -3.41 -12.88
N PRO A 5 0.00 -4.29 -11.92
CA PRO A 5 -0.69 -4.31 -10.62
C PRO A 5 -0.57 -2.96 -9.89
N LEU A 6 -1.67 -2.49 -9.31
CA LEU A 6 -1.75 -1.31 -8.46
C LEU A 6 -2.01 -1.75 -7.02
N ASP A 7 -0.96 -1.70 -6.20
CA ASP A 7 -1.05 -1.95 -4.76
C ASP A 7 -1.36 -0.66 -4.01
N THR A 8 -2.10 -0.75 -2.90
CA THR A 8 -2.39 0.40 -2.03
C THR A 8 -1.94 0.14 -0.60
N ALA A 9 -1.45 1.16 0.10
CA ALA A 9 -1.06 1.08 1.50
C ALA A 9 -1.60 2.29 2.27
N VAL A 10 -2.06 2.06 3.50
CA VAL A 10 -2.52 3.08 4.45
C VAL A 10 -2.05 2.73 5.85
N GLY A 11 -1.76 3.72 6.68
CA GLY A 11 -1.49 3.56 8.10
C GLY A 11 -2.79 3.49 8.89
N THR A 12 -2.85 2.69 9.95
CA THR A 12 -4.08 2.55 10.77
C THR A 12 -4.45 3.82 11.55
N GLN A 13 -3.51 4.76 11.68
CA GLN A 13 -3.71 6.06 12.33
C GLN A 13 -3.93 7.20 11.32
N GLU A 14 -4.10 6.88 10.03
CA GLU A 14 -4.55 7.87 9.05
C GLU A 14 -6.03 8.23 9.25
N SER A 15 -6.46 9.35 8.65
CA SER A 15 -7.85 9.74 8.72
C SER A 15 -8.74 8.73 7.99
N ALA A 16 -10.01 8.64 8.41
CA ALA A 16 -11.00 7.78 7.75
C ALA A 16 -11.11 8.04 6.23
N GLU A 17 -10.79 9.26 5.80
CA GLU A 17 -10.77 9.64 4.38
C GLU A 17 -9.72 8.86 3.59
N PHE A 18 -8.50 8.68 4.12
CA PHE A 18 -7.46 7.91 3.44
C PHE A 18 -7.86 6.45 3.27
N HIS A 19 -8.48 5.85 4.29
CA HIS A 19 -9.05 4.51 4.18
C HIS A 19 -10.15 4.43 3.12
N ARG A 20 -11.06 5.41 3.07
CA ARG A 20 -12.12 5.44 2.05
C ARG A 20 -11.53 5.58 0.65
N GLN A 21 -10.57 6.49 0.46
CA GLN A 21 -9.93 6.74 -0.82
C GLN A 21 -9.15 5.52 -1.31
N ALA A 22 -8.41 4.83 -0.44
CA ALA A 22 -7.74 3.58 -0.79
C ALA A 22 -8.73 2.50 -1.28
N GLY A 23 -9.92 2.42 -0.65
CA GLY A 23 -11.01 1.58 -1.12
C GLY A 23 -11.57 2.01 -2.49
N LEU A 24 -11.80 3.30 -2.69
CA LEU A 24 -12.32 3.86 -3.94
C LEU A 24 -11.38 3.63 -5.12
N ILE A 25 -10.07 3.80 -4.93
CA ILE A 25 -9.05 3.51 -5.97
C ILE A 25 -9.17 2.04 -6.41
N ARG A 26 -9.21 1.11 -5.47
CA ARG A 26 -9.34 -0.33 -5.79
C ARG A 26 -10.64 -0.64 -6.53
N ALA A 27 -11.75 -0.03 -6.12
CA ALA A 27 -13.05 -0.22 -6.75
C ALA A 27 -13.13 0.38 -8.16
N ALA A 28 -12.45 1.50 -8.42
CA ALA A 28 -12.40 2.16 -9.72
C ALA A 28 -11.54 1.41 -10.75
N TRP A 29 -10.48 0.71 -10.30
CA TRP A 29 -9.56 -0.03 -11.17
C TRP A 29 -9.50 -1.53 -10.86
N PRO A 30 -10.61 -2.27 -10.98
CA PRO A 30 -10.67 -3.69 -10.57
C PRO A 30 -9.78 -4.60 -11.44
N HIS A 31 -9.48 -4.19 -12.67
CA HIS A 31 -8.67 -4.97 -13.61
C HIS A 31 -7.15 -4.96 -13.31
N CYS A 32 -6.71 -4.10 -12.39
CA CYS A 32 -5.31 -4.05 -11.95
C CYS A 32 -5.16 -3.94 -10.43
N ALA A 33 -6.24 -3.95 -9.65
CA ALA A 33 -6.18 -3.88 -8.19
C ALA A 33 -5.35 -5.04 -7.61
N GLY A 34 -4.25 -4.69 -6.95
CA GLY A 34 -3.34 -5.63 -6.30
C GLY A 34 -3.62 -5.77 -4.80
N SER A 35 -2.57 -5.89 -4.01
CA SER A 35 -2.59 -5.97 -2.54
C SER A 35 -3.03 -4.66 -1.90
N HIS A 36 -3.69 -4.75 -0.74
CA HIS A 36 -3.96 -3.62 0.14
C HIS A 36 -3.25 -3.87 1.47
N LEU A 37 -2.42 -2.94 1.92
CA LEU A 37 -1.73 -3.02 3.20
C LEU A 37 -2.29 -1.97 4.16
N ALA A 38 -2.73 -2.40 5.33
CA ALA A 38 -3.00 -1.52 6.47
C ALA A 38 -1.86 -1.69 7.47
N LEU A 39 -1.04 -0.64 7.66
CA LEU A 39 0.15 -0.66 8.51
C LEU A 39 -0.20 -0.15 9.91
N GLU A 40 -0.15 -1.08 10.88
CA GLU A 40 -0.48 -0.77 12.28
C GLU A 40 0.47 0.29 12.87
N GLY A 41 -0.08 1.26 13.59
CA GLY A 41 0.69 2.29 14.29
C GLY A 41 1.30 3.38 13.41
N HIS A 42 1.09 3.34 12.09
CA HIS A 42 1.56 4.39 11.18
C HIS A 42 0.47 5.43 10.89
N ASN A 43 0.91 6.68 10.76
CA ASN A 43 0.11 7.79 10.24
C ASN A 43 0.61 8.17 8.83
N HIS A 44 0.01 9.21 8.26
CA HIS A 44 0.27 9.64 6.88
C HIS A 44 1.74 10.00 6.61
N PHE A 45 2.46 10.47 7.63
CA PHE A 45 3.87 10.84 7.51
C PHE A 45 4.78 9.64 7.77
N THR A 46 4.52 8.87 8.83
CA THR A 46 5.42 7.80 9.26
C THR A 46 5.30 6.54 8.42
N ILE A 47 4.20 6.34 7.68
CA ILE A 47 4.06 5.16 6.80
C ILE A 47 5.15 5.10 5.72
N VAL A 48 5.63 6.26 5.26
CA VAL A 48 6.68 6.34 4.22
C VAL A 48 8.01 5.81 4.75
N GLU A 49 8.32 6.04 6.03
CA GLU A 49 9.53 5.52 6.68
C GLU A 49 9.56 3.98 6.67
N ALA A 50 8.39 3.33 6.66
CA ALA A 50 8.26 1.88 6.59
C ALA A 50 8.73 1.28 5.25
N LEU A 51 9.02 2.09 4.22
CA LEU A 51 9.74 1.66 3.02
C LEU A 51 11.24 1.47 3.27
N GLY A 52 11.81 2.19 4.24
CA GLY A 52 13.23 2.13 4.60
C GLY A 52 13.57 1.04 5.63
N ASP A 53 12.58 0.50 6.33
CA ASP A 53 12.76 -0.54 7.35
C ASP A 53 12.70 -1.97 6.76
N PRO A 54 13.79 -2.75 6.74
CA PRO A 54 13.77 -4.13 6.25
C PRO A 54 12.80 -5.07 6.99
N ALA A 55 12.47 -4.76 8.25
CA ALA A 55 11.51 -5.55 9.03
C ALA A 55 10.05 -5.22 8.67
N SER A 56 9.80 -4.09 8.00
CA SER A 56 8.46 -3.66 7.62
C SER A 56 7.83 -4.55 6.53
N PRO A 57 6.52 -4.88 6.66
CA PRO A 57 5.76 -5.50 5.58
C PRO A 57 5.74 -4.68 4.29
N LEU A 58 5.74 -3.34 4.39
CA LEU A 58 5.70 -2.44 3.23
C LEU A 58 7.01 -2.49 2.44
N HIS A 59 8.16 -2.52 3.12
CA HIS A 59 9.46 -2.71 2.50
C HIS A 59 9.52 -4.03 1.69
N ARG A 60 9.17 -5.15 2.33
CA ARG A 60 9.14 -6.46 1.64
C ARG A 60 8.14 -6.50 0.49
N HIS A 61 7.05 -5.75 0.58
CA HIS A 61 6.09 -5.64 -0.51
C HIS A 61 6.66 -4.86 -1.70
N ALA A 62 7.30 -3.72 -1.45
CA ALA A 62 7.95 -2.92 -2.49
C ALA A 62 9.04 -3.71 -3.24
N LEU A 63 9.88 -4.49 -2.53
CA LEU A 63 10.88 -5.34 -3.17
C LEU A 63 10.25 -6.40 -4.10
N ARG A 64 9.12 -7.02 -3.70
CA ARG A 64 8.39 -7.98 -4.54
C ARG A 64 7.82 -7.31 -5.80
N MET A 65 7.31 -6.08 -5.70
CA MET A 65 6.86 -5.32 -6.88
C MET A 65 8.00 -5.08 -7.88
N MET A 66 9.22 -4.86 -7.37
CA MET A 66 10.43 -4.66 -8.17
C MET A 66 11.11 -5.97 -8.62
N ARG A 67 10.61 -7.13 -8.17
CA ARG A 67 11.18 -8.46 -8.43
C ARG A 67 12.58 -8.64 -7.83
N LEU A 68 12.80 -8.04 -6.66
CA LEU A 68 14.04 -8.13 -5.89
C LEU A 68 13.93 -9.08 -4.68
N ALA A 69 12.73 -9.61 -4.43
CA ALA A 69 12.40 -10.57 -3.37
C ALA A 69 11.25 -11.49 -3.82
#